data_AF-A0A2N2CKW6-F1
#
_entry.id   AF-A0A2N2CKW6-F1
#
_cell.length_a   1.000
_cell.length_b   1.000
_cell.length_c   1.000
_cell.angle_alpha   90.00
_cell.angle_beta   90.00
_cell.angle_gamma   90.00
#
_symmetry.space_group_name_H-M   'P 1'
#
loop_
_entity.id
_entity.type
_entity.pdbx_description
1 polymer ?
#
loop_
_entity_poly.entity_id
_entity_poly.type
_entity_poly.pdbx_seq_one_letter_code
_entity_poly.pdbx_strand_id
1 'polypeptide(L)'
;NIFAERLAHLMKERDINQTALADAIGSCKQSISMYVNAHRVPDIDVFKKICEFFNVSADYMLGIETDGAILTKQLMEKINDMDRKLELIKELINE
;
A
#
# COMPACT_ATOMS: atom_id res chain seq x y z
N ASN A 1 14.13 -6.63 4.20
CA ASN A 1 13.62 -5.61 5.15
C ASN A 1 12.38 -5.04 4.49
N ILE A 2 11.19 -5.24 5.10
CA ILE A 2 9.90 -4.96 4.46
C ILE A 2 9.75 -3.50 4.00
N PHE A 3 10.26 -2.55 4.79
CA PHE A 3 10.25 -1.14 4.43
C PHE A 3 11.03 -0.87 3.14
N ALA A 4 12.25 -1.41 3.05
CA ALA A 4 13.12 -1.24 1.88
C ALA A 4 12.50 -1.86 0.61
N GLU A 5 11.90 -3.04 0.75
CA GLU A 5 11.19 -3.73 -0.33
C GLU A 5 9.97 -2.94 -0.81
N ARG A 6 9.12 -2.46 0.11
CA ARG A 6 7.94 -1.64 -0.22
C ARG A 6 8.32 -0.28 -0.82
N LEU A 7 9.41 0.34 -0.36
CA LEU A 7 9.96 1.56 -0.95
C LEU A 7 10.42 1.33 -2.39
N ALA A 8 11.21 0.29 -2.64
CA ALA A 8 11.67 -0.05 -3.98
C ALA A 8 10.49 -0.36 -4.91
N HIS A 9 9.47 -1.07 -4.40
CA HIS A 9 8.24 -1.36 -5.12
C HIS A 9 7.49 -0.09 -5.54
N LEU A 10 7.19 0.80 -4.59
CA LEU A 10 6.46 2.06 -4.85
C LEU A 10 7.20 2.95 -5.85
N MET A 11 8.53 3.03 -5.73
CA MET A 11 9.37 3.77 -6.69
C MET A 11 9.26 3.21 -8.10
N LYS A 12 9.31 1.88 -8.25
CA LYS A 12 9.15 1.21 -9.55
C LYS A 12 7.74 1.38 -10.11
N GLU A 13 6.72 1.21 -9.28
CA GLU A 13 5.30 1.32 -9.68
C GLU A 13 4.95 2.71 -10.22
N ARG A 14 5.57 3.76 -9.65
CA ARG A 14 5.33 5.16 -10.02
C ARG A 14 6.35 5.73 -11.01
N ASP A 15 7.29 4.92 -11.49
CA ASP A 15 8.42 5.33 -12.34
C ASP A 15 9.24 6.49 -11.75
N ILE A 16 9.54 6.40 -10.45
CA ILE A 16 10.27 7.41 -9.68
C ILE A 16 11.68 6.92 -9.37
N ASN A 17 12.68 7.70 -9.75
CA ASN A 17 14.08 7.41 -9.42
C ASN A 17 14.49 8.00 -8.05
N GLN A 18 15.64 7.57 -7.53
CA GLN A 18 16.13 7.96 -6.20
C GLN A 18 16.41 9.45 -6.05
N THR A 19 16.81 10.13 -7.13
CA THR A 19 17.04 11.58 -7.11
C THR A 19 15.71 12.32 -7.01
N ALA A 20 14.73 11.93 -7.82
CA ALA A 20 13.39 12.56 -7.82
C ALA A 20 12.70 12.43 -6.46
N LEU A 21 12.78 11.25 -5.82
CA LEU A 21 12.25 11.08 -4.46
C LEU A 21 13.01 11.95 -3.45
N ALA A 22 14.35 12.01 -3.54
CA ALA A 22 15.16 12.84 -2.66
C ALA A 22 14.77 14.32 -2.75
N ASP A 23 14.62 14.84 -3.97
CA ASP A 23 14.23 16.23 -4.22
C ASP A 23 12.84 16.52 -3.65
N ALA A 24 11.89 15.60 -3.84
CA ALA A 24 10.51 15.77 -3.38
C ALA A 24 10.36 15.82 -1.86
N ILE A 25 11.17 15.05 -1.12
CA ILE A 25 11.09 14.97 0.36
C ILE A 25 12.13 15.84 1.07
N GLY A 26 12.99 16.54 0.32
CA GLY A 26 14.09 17.33 0.88
C GLY A 26 15.16 16.48 1.54
N SER A 27 15.62 15.42 0.87
CA SER A 27 16.70 14.53 1.28
C SER A 27 17.82 14.52 0.22
N CYS A 28 18.75 13.57 0.29
CA CYS A 28 19.76 13.34 -0.75
C CYS A 28 19.64 11.93 -1.34
N LYS A 29 20.04 11.79 -2.61
CA LYS A 29 20.03 10.50 -3.33
C LYS A 29 20.73 9.39 -2.56
N GLN A 30 21.85 9.70 -1.89
CA GLN A 30 22.61 8.74 -1.09
C GLN A 30 21.75 8.17 0.05
N SER A 31 21.00 9.01 0.76
CA SER A 31 20.10 8.56 1.82
C SER A 31 19.02 7.63 1.28
N ILE A 32 18.38 8.00 0.15
CA ILE A 32 17.38 7.13 -0.50
C ILE A 32 17.99 5.79 -0.90
N SER A 33 19.21 5.79 -1.45
CA SER A 33 19.93 4.56 -1.79
C SER A 33 20.16 3.67 -0.57
N MET A 34 20.55 4.25 0.56
CA MET A 34 20.73 3.50 1.82
C MET A 34 19.40 2.90 2.31
N TYR A 35 18.29 3.60 2.15
CA TYR A 35 16.96 3.13 2.52
C TYR A 35 16.48 1.98 1.63
N VAL A 36 16.54 2.15 0.31
CA VAL A 36 16.13 1.15 -0.70
C VAL A 36 16.95 -0.13 -0.58
N ASN A 37 18.22 -0.03 -0.22
CA ASN A 37 19.11 -1.18 -0.05
C ASN A 37 19.17 -1.69 1.41
N ALA A 38 18.28 -1.23 2.29
CA ALA A 38 18.19 -1.64 3.70
C ALA A 38 19.45 -1.42 4.57
N HIS A 39 20.38 -0.58 4.14
CA HIS A 39 21.59 -0.24 4.90
C HIS A 39 21.32 0.75 6.03
N ARG A 40 20.26 1.55 5.90
CA ARG A 40 19.83 2.55 6.89
C ARG A 40 18.31 2.62 6.94
N VAL A 41 17.77 2.98 8.09
CA VAL A 41 16.35 3.32 8.26
C VAL A 41 16.23 4.86 8.33
N PRO A 42 15.24 5.48 7.66
CA PRO A 42 14.97 6.91 7.83
C PRO A 42 14.60 7.23 9.28
N ASP A 43 14.82 8.48 9.70
CA ASP A 43 14.18 8.99 10.91
C ASP A 43 12.66 9.15 10.71
N ILE A 44 11.95 9.48 11.78
CA ILE A 44 10.49 9.56 11.75
C ILE A 44 9.96 10.63 10.80
N ASP A 45 10.67 11.76 10.65
CA ASP A 45 10.25 12.87 9.80
C ASP A 45 10.42 12.49 8.32
N VAL A 46 11.55 11.88 7.95
CA VAL A 46 11.79 11.37 6.60
C VAL A 46 10.84 10.23 6.27
N PHE A 47 10.61 9.31 7.22
CA PHE A 47 9.64 8.22 7.05
C PHE A 47 8.23 8.74 6.78
N LYS A 48 7.78 9.74 7.57
CA LYS A 48 6.48 10.39 7.37
C LYS A 48 6.37 11.00 5.98
N LYS A 49 7.38 11.76 5.53
CA LYS A 49 7.38 12.37 4.20
C LYS A 49 7.31 11.34 3.07
N ILE A 50 7.98 10.19 3.22
CA ILE A 50 7.90 9.09 2.25
C ILE A 50 6.46 8.55 2.18
N CYS A 51 5.81 8.34 3.33
CA CYS A 51 4.42 7.87 3.38
C CYS A 51 3.46 8.88 2.73
N GLU A 52 3.62 10.17 3.02
CA GLU A 52 2.82 11.26 2.42
C GLU A 52 3.04 11.36 0.92
N PHE A 53 4.30 11.29 0.46
CA PHE A 53 4.65 11.39 -0.96
C PHE A 53 4.02 10.28 -1.80
N PHE A 54 4.05 9.03 -1.31
CA PHE A 54 3.43 7.90 -1.99
C PHE A 54 1.94 7.71 -1.67
N ASN A 55 1.39 8.53 -0.77
CA ASN A 55 0.02 8.44 -0.27
C ASN A 55 -0.33 7.03 0.27
N VAL A 56 0.53 6.51 1.15
CA VAL A 56 0.37 5.20 1.80
C VAL A 56 0.38 5.33 3.32
N SER A 57 -0.21 4.36 4.02
CA SER A 57 -0.17 4.33 5.49
C SER A 57 1.19 3.87 6.02
N ALA A 58 1.51 4.25 7.26
CA ALA A 58 2.68 3.74 7.97
C ALA A 58 2.60 2.21 8.15
N ASP A 59 1.41 1.67 8.38
CA ASP A 59 1.19 0.22 8.55
C ASP A 59 1.53 -0.55 7.26
N TYR A 60 1.12 -0.02 6.10
CA TYR A 60 1.60 -0.50 4.81
C TYR A 60 3.11 -0.30 4.71
N MET A 61 3.69 0.82 5.09
CA MET A 61 5.14 0.93 4.90
C MET A 61 5.96 0.00 5.82
N LEU A 62 5.41 -0.40 6.96
CA LEU A 62 6.07 -1.21 8.00
C LEU A 62 5.73 -2.70 7.97
N GLY A 63 4.80 -3.16 7.13
CA GLY A 63 4.41 -4.57 7.13
C GLY A 63 3.45 -4.94 8.27
N ILE A 64 2.81 -3.96 8.90
CA ILE A 64 1.93 -4.15 10.07
C ILE A 64 0.50 -4.52 9.63
N GLU A 65 0.20 -4.51 8.34
CA GLU A 65 -1.10 -4.93 7.81
C GLU A 65 -1.44 -6.37 8.25
N THR A 66 -2.28 -6.49 9.28
CA THR A 66 -2.71 -7.79 9.79
C THR A 66 -3.91 -8.35 9.04
N ASP A 67 -4.76 -7.53 8.40
CA ASP A 67 -6.14 -7.99 8.11
C ASP A 67 -6.77 -7.53 6.78
N GLY A 68 -5.98 -7.03 5.82
CA GLY A 68 -6.50 -6.77 4.47
C GLY A 68 -7.18 -8.02 3.89
N ALA A 69 -6.56 -9.19 4.05
CA ALA A 69 -7.11 -10.47 3.59
C ALA A 69 -8.41 -10.88 4.32
N ILE A 70 -8.53 -10.59 5.62
CA ILE A 70 -9.72 -10.95 6.42
C ILE A 70 -10.90 -10.05 6.03
N LEU A 71 -10.68 -8.74 5.95
CA LEU A 71 -11.74 -7.79 5.56
C LEU A 71 -12.18 -8.04 4.11
N THR A 72 -11.24 -8.32 3.20
CA THR A 72 -11.56 -8.63 1.80
C THR A 72 -12.38 -9.92 1.71
N LYS A 73 -12.03 -10.96 2.48
CA LYS A 73 -12.78 -12.22 2.53
C LYS A 73 -14.19 -12.02 3.07
N GLN A 74 -14.35 -11.28 4.17
CA GLN A 74 -15.66 -10.95 4.74
C GLN A 74 -16.52 -10.13 3.78
N LEU A 75 -15.92 -9.22 3.02
CA LEU A 75 -16.63 -8.43 2.02
C LEU A 75 -17.06 -9.31 0.83
N MET A 76 -16.19 -10.19 0.34
CA MET A 76 -16.52 -11.14 -0.73
C MET A 76 -17.64 -12.09 -0.32
N GLU A 77 -17.64 -12.59 0.90
CA GLU A 77 -18.72 -13.44 1.43
C GLU A 77 -20.06 -12.71 1.44
N LYS A 78 -20.08 -11.43 1.83
CA LYS A 78 -21.28 -10.59 1.79
C LYS A 78 -21.77 -10.30 0.37
N ILE A 79 -20.85 -10.03 -0.57
CA ILE A 79 -21.19 -9.80 -1.97
C ILE A 79 -21.84 -11.06 -2.56
N ASN A 80 -21.24 -12.22 -2.32
CA ASN A 80 -21.77 -13.48 -2.84
C ASN A 80 -23.14 -13.85 -2.22
N ASP A 81 -23.38 -13.50 -0.95
CA ASP A 81 -24.71 -13.63 -0.33
C ASP A 81 -25.74 -12.68 -0.95
N MET A 82 -25.35 -11.45 -1.27
CA MET A 82 -26.19 -10.48 -1.98
C MET A 82 -26.55 -10.96 -3.39
N ASP A 83 -25.59 -11.53 -4.13
CA ASP A 83 -25.82 -12.05 -5.48
C ASP A 83 -26.87 -13.17 -5.47
N ARG A 84 -26.80 -14.10 -4.51
CA ARG A 84 -27.81 -15.16 -4.35
C ARG A 84 -29.19 -14.62 -4.03
N LYS A 85 -29.28 -13.62 -3.14
CA LYS A 85 -30.55 -12.95 -2.83
C LYS A 85 -31.15 -12.27 -4.05
N LEU A 86 -30.30 -11.68 -4.89
CA LEU A 86 -30.72 -11.02 -6.12
C LEU A 86 -31.27 -12.03 -7.14
N GLU A 87 -30.66 -13.21 -7.27
CA GLU A 87 -31.20 -14.29 -8.11
C GLU A 87 -32.60 -14.72 -7.65
N LEU A 88 -32.80 -14.95 -6.36
CA LEU A 88 -34.11 -15.31 -5.81
C LEU A 88 -35.18 -14.23 -6.09
N ILE A 89 -34.82 -12.95 -5.95
CA ILE A 89 -35.74 -11.85 -6.27
C ILE A 89 -36.10 -11.84 -7.76
N LYS A 90 -35.13 -12.11 -8.64
CA LYS A 90 -35.38 -12.18 -10.09
C LYS A 90 -36.32 -13.32 -10.46
N GLU A 91 -36.19 -14.47 -9.80
CA GLU A 91 -37.11 -15.61 -9.98
C GLU A 91 -38.54 -15.24 -9.57
N LEU A 92 -38.71 -14.59 -8.41
CA LEU A 92 -40.02 -14.16 -7.90
C LEU A 92 -40.72 -13.09 -8.75
N ILE A 93 -39.96 -12.26 -9.47
CA ILE A 93 -40.53 -11.21 -10.33
C ILE A 93 -40.93 -11.77 -11.71
N ASN A 94 -40.33 -12.88 -12.14
CA ASN A 94 -40.59 -13.51 -13.43
C ASN A 94 -41.71 -14.56 -13.40
N GLU A 95 -42.32 -14.81 -12.23
CA GLU A 95 -43.60 -15.53 -12.04
C GLU A 95 -44.80 -14.56 -12.04
#